data_AF-A0A956VTI4-F1
#
_entry.id   AF-A0A956VTI4-F1
#
_cell.length_a   1.000
_cell.length_b   1.000
_cell.length_c   1.000
_cell.angle_alpha   90.00
_cell.angle_beta   90.00
_cell.angle_gamma   90.00
#
_symmetry.space_group_name_H-M   'P 1'
#
loop_
_entity.id
_entity.type
_entity.pdbx_description
1 polymer ?
#
loop_
_entity_poly.entity_id
_entity_poly.type
_entity_poly.pdbx_seq_one_letter_code
_entity_poly.pdbx_strand_id
1 'polypeptide(L)'
;ALALAVGAGLGIAGAALQGIFRNPLADPGLIGVSSGGALGALFVILVGVAPLGLATLPVAAFLGAFVLTMVVYGLSRSDGKTEVVTLILTGVALNAIAGGLMGLMNFYADDEQLRNMVFWLMGSLAGA
;
A
#
# COMPACT_ATOMS: atom_id res chain seq x y z
N ALA A 1 -21.11 -9.10 0.14
CA ALA A 1 -20.50 -9.10 1.49
C ALA A 1 -19.12 -8.42 1.50
N LEU A 2 -18.21 -8.76 0.58
CA LEU A 2 -16.87 -8.15 0.53
C LEU A 2 -16.89 -6.62 0.43
N ALA A 3 -17.72 -6.05 -0.44
CA ALA A 3 -17.86 -4.59 -0.58
C ALA A 3 -18.20 -3.90 0.76
N LEU A 4 -19.07 -4.51 1.56
CA LEU A 4 -19.44 -3.99 2.88
C LEU A 4 -18.27 -4.09 3.87
N ALA A 5 -17.56 -5.22 3.89
CA ALA A 5 -16.41 -5.42 4.77
C ALA A 5 -15.24 -4.46 4.43
N VAL A 6 -14.92 -4.31 3.14
CA VAL A 6 -13.89 -3.38 2.65
C VAL A 6 -14.29 -1.94 2.97
N GLY A 7 -15.52 -1.53 2.66
CA GLY A 7 -16.01 -0.18 2.95
C GLY A 7 -16.01 0.16 4.44
N ALA A 8 -16.51 -0.75 5.28
CA ALA A 8 -16.50 -0.58 6.73
C ALA A 8 -15.07 -0.52 7.29
N GLY A 9 -14.17 -1.40 6.83
CA GLY A 9 -12.78 -1.40 7.25
C GLY A 9 -12.04 -0.12 6.88
N LEU A 10 -12.19 0.37 5.65
CA LEU A 10 -11.63 1.64 5.21
C LEU A 10 -12.20 2.83 6.00
N GLY A 11 -13.52 2.84 6.25
CA GLY A 11 -14.17 3.88 7.04
C GLY A 11 -13.64 3.95 8.48
N ILE A 12 -13.47 2.78 9.13
CA ILE A 12 -12.91 2.69 10.49
C ILE A 12 -11.44 3.13 10.50
N ALA A 13 -10.63 2.66 9.53
CA ALA A 13 -9.23 3.04 9.44
C ALA A 13 -9.04 4.55 9.23
N GLY A 14 -9.85 5.15 8.35
CA GLY A 14 -9.87 6.60 8.13
C GLY A 14 -10.23 7.37 9.39
N ALA A 15 -11.35 7.00 10.05
CA ALA A 15 -11.78 7.66 11.28
C ALA A 15 -10.74 7.54 12.41
N ALA A 16 -10.09 6.38 12.55
CA ALA A 16 -9.05 6.16 13.55
C ALA A 16 -7.81 7.04 13.30
N LEU A 17 -7.32 7.12 12.06
CA LEU A 17 -6.17 7.95 11.73
C LEU A 17 -6.48 9.45 11.86
N GLN A 18 -7.65 9.88 11.40
CA GLN A 18 -8.10 11.26 11.59
C GLN A 18 -8.18 11.63 13.09
N GLY A 19 -8.61 10.69 13.94
CA GLY A 19 -8.61 10.85 15.39
C GLY A 19 -7.21 10.93 16.02
N ILE A 20 -6.30 10.04 15.62
CA ILE A 20 -4.90 10.01 16.10
C ILE A 20 -4.17 11.30 15.70
N PHE A 21 -4.29 11.71 14.45
CA PHE A 21 -3.61 12.88 13.91
C PHE A 21 -4.33 14.19 14.21
N ARG A 22 -5.58 14.12 14.69
CA ARG A 22 -6.46 15.29 14.86
C ARG A 22 -6.52 16.14 13.59
N ASN A 23 -6.54 15.47 12.44
CA ASN A 23 -6.52 16.09 11.13
C ASN A 23 -7.55 15.40 10.22
N PRO A 24 -8.62 16.10 9.79
CA PRO A 24 -9.67 15.50 8.96
C PRO A 24 -9.18 15.11 7.56
N LEU A 25 -8.01 15.57 7.13
CA LEU A 25 -7.39 15.21 5.84
C LEU A 25 -6.47 13.98 5.95
N ALA A 26 -6.30 13.39 7.13
CA ALA A 26 -5.47 12.22 7.28
C ALA A 26 -6.10 10.99 6.61
N ASP A 27 -5.31 10.31 5.79
CA ASP A 27 -5.69 9.12 5.02
C ASP A 27 -4.68 7.98 5.30
N PRO A 28 -5.11 6.70 5.37
CA PRO A 28 -4.21 5.55 5.52
C PRO A 28 -3.09 5.45 4.47
N GLY A 29 -3.29 5.99 3.26
CA GLY A 29 -2.26 6.07 2.23
C GLY A 29 -1.05 6.92 2.64
N LEU A 30 -1.22 7.86 3.58
CA LEU A 30 -0.13 8.71 4.06
C LEU A 30 0.95 7.91 4.80
N ILE A 31 0.61 6.76 5.40
CA ILE A 31 1.55 5.93 6.16
C ILE A 31 2.10 4.74 5.34
N GLY A 32 1.97 4.81 4.02
CA GLY A 32 2.57 3.85 3.09
C GLY A 32 1.79 2.54 2.90
N VAL A 33 0.60 2.39 3.48
CA VAL A 33 -0.20 1.14 3.32
C VAL A 33 -0.48 0.87 1.84
N SER A 34 -1.01 1.86 1.12
CA SER A 34 -1.40 1.72 -0.28
C SER A 34 -0.20 1.49 -1.21
N SER A 35 0.86 2.28 -1.05
CA SER A 35 2.08 2.14 -1.87
C SER A 35 2.83 0.84 -1.60
N GLY A 36 2.86 0.38 -0.36
CA GLY A 36 3.47 -0.89 0.01
C GLY A 36 2.69 -2.06 -0.59
N GLY A 37 1.36 -1.99 -0.54
CA GLY A 37 0.50 -2.99 -1.17
C GLY A 37 0.63 -3.04 -2.68
N ALA A 38 0.72 -1.87 -3.32
CA ALA A 38 1.00 -1.76 -4.74
C ALA A 38 2.36 -2.37 -5.10
N LEU A 39 3.44 -2.04 -4.37
CA LEU A 39 4.77 -2.61 -4.61
C LEU A 39 4.78 -4.13 -4.49
N GLY A 40 4.15 -4.69 -3.44
CA GLY A 40 4.09 -6.14 -3.24
C GLY A 40 3.35 -6.85 -4.38
N ALA A 41 2.22 -6.30 -4.82
CA ALA A 41 1.46 -6.84 -5.95
C ALA A 41 2.23 -6.74 -7.27
N LEU A 42 2.75 -5.55 -7.59
CA LEU A 42 3.51 -5.30 -8.82
C LEU A 42 4.78 -6.18 -8.90
N PHE A 43 5.47 -6.37 -7.77
CA PHE A 43 6.63 -7.26 -7.71
C PHE A 43 6.28 -8.70 -8.11
N VAL A 44 5.19 -9.25 -7.58
CA VAL A 44 4.75 -10.62 -7.90
C VAL A 44 4.25 -10.75 -9.33
N ILE A 45 3.59 -9.71 -9.88
CA ILE A 45 3.19 -9.66 -11.29
C ILE A 45 4.44 -9.65 -12.18
N LEU A 46 5.44 -8.82 -11.86
CA LEU A 46 6.67 -8.67 -12.65
C LEU A 46 7.54 -9.93 -12.63
N VAL A 47 7.68 -10.58 -11.47
CA VAL A 47 8.48 -11.81 -11.33
C VAL A 47 7.77 -13.01 -11.99
N GLY A 48 6.50 -12.88 -12.38
CA GLY A 48 5.74 -13.94 -13.05
C GLY A 48 5.30 -15.07 -12.12
N VAL A 49 5.32 -14.83 -10.80
CA VAL A 49 4.90 -15.81 -9.76
C VAL A 49 3.46 -15.60 -9.30
N ALA A 50 2.76 -14.60 -9.84
CA ALA A 50 1.32 -14.40 -9.65
C ALA A 50 0.46 -15.67 -9.88
N PRO A 51 0.72 -16.55 -10.88
CA PRO A 51 -0.12 -17.73 -11.10
C PRO A 51 0.13 -18.91 -10.15
N LEU A 52 1.03 -18.79 -9.15
CA LEU A 52 1.29 -19.87 -8.18
C LEU A 52 0.10 -20.17 -7.24
N GLY A 53 -0.94 -19.31 -7.24
CA GLY A 53 -2.18 -19.53 -6.49
C GLY A 53 -2.99 -18.26 -6.32
N LEU A 54 -4.31 -18.40 -6.09
CA LEU A 54 -5.24 -17.27 -5.93
C LEU A 54 -4.88 -16.33 -4.77
N ALA A 55 -4.14 -16.83 -3.77
CA ALA A 55 -3.74 -16.06 -2.59
C ALA A 55 -2.38 -15.34 -2.76
N THR A 56 -1.56 -15.69 -3.75
CA THR A 56 -0.19 -15.18 -3.87
C THR A 56 -0.17 -13.65 -3.97
N LEU A 57 -1.02 -13.11 -4.83
CA LEU A 57 -1.06 -11.67 -5.10
C LEU A 57 -1.66 -10.88 -3.92
N PRO A 58 -2.81 -11.25 -3.31
CA PRO A 58 -3.30 -10.62 -2.09
C PRO A 58 -2.33 -10.71 -0.91
N VAL A 59 -1.64 -11.85 -0.72
CA VAL A 59 -0.66 -12.02 0.37
C VAL A 59 0.56 -11.13 0.15
N ALA A 60 1.08 -11.07 -1.08
CA ALA A 60 2.20 -10.19 -1.40
C ALA A 60 1.84 -8.72 -1.23
N ALA A 61 0.64 -8.30 -1.64
CA ALA A 61 0.14 -6.96 -1.39
C ALA A 61 0.04 -6.67 0.11
N PHE A 62 -0.55 -7.58 0.90
CA PHE A 62 -0.66 -7.40 2.34
C PHE A 62 0.70 -7.29 3.03
N LEU A 63 1.65 -8.17 2.68
CA LEU A 63 3.00 -8.13 3.23
C LEU A 63 3.76 -6.87 2.81
N GLY A 64 3.63 -6.44 1.56
CA GLY A 64 4.22 -5.19 1.08
C GLY A 64 3.69 -3.97 1.85
N ALA A 65 2.38 -3.91 2.06
CA ALA A 65 1.73 -2.87 2.85
C ALA A 65 2.23 -2.89 4.31
N PHE A 66 2.23 -4.07 4.93
CA PHE A 66 2.67 -4.25 6.32
C PHE A 66 4.13 -3.84 6.51
N VAL A 67 5.02 -4.31 5.63
CA VAL A 67 6.45 -3.98 5.67
C VAL A 67 6.65 -2.48 5.50
N LEU A 68 6.05 -1.85 4.49
CA LEU A 68 6.26 -0.43 4.25
C LEU A 68 5.74 0.42 5.41
N THR A 69 4.57 0.10 5.96
CA THR A 69 4.03 0.78 7.14
C THR A 69 4.91 0.61 8.37
N MET A 70 5.48 -0.58 8.60
CA MET A 70 6.42 -0.81 9.69
C MET A 70 7.73 -0.02 9.50
N VAL A 71 8.22 0.12 8.27
CA VAL A 71 9.39 0.95 7.96
C VAL A 71 9.07 2.42 8.22
N VAL A 72 7.93 2.94 7.75
CA VAL A 72 7.49 4.32 8.04
C VAL A 72 7.43 4.52 9.55
N TYR A 73 6.73 3.65 10.28
CA TYR A 73 6.59 3.76 11.73
C TYR A 73 7.93 3.74 12.47
N GLY A 74 8.84 2.82 12.08
CA GLY A 74 10.16 2.69 12.69
C GLY A 74 11.04 3.92 12.46
N LEU A 75 11.07 4.45 11.23
CA LEU A 75 11.84 5.66 10.88
C LEU A 75 11.25 6.93 11.51
N SER A 76 9.96 6.91 11.83
CA SER A 76 9.26 8.05 12.42
C SER A 76 9.42 8.18 13.93
N ARG A 77 10.14 7.24 14.56
CA ARG A 77 10.29 7.14 16.01
C ARG A 77 11.65 7.67 16.43
N SER A 78 11.65 8.66 17.32
CA SER A 78 12.86 9.20 17.96
C SER A 78 12.69 9.12 19.48
N ASP A 79 13.69 8.60 20.19
CA ASP A 79 13.68 8.44 21.66
C ASP A 79 12.42 7.74 22.21
N GLY A 80 11.93 6.75 21.47
CA GLY A 80 10.73 5.98 21.85
C GLY A 80 9.40 6.71 21.64
N LYS A 81 9.39 7.96 21.18
CA LYS A 81 8.20 8.76 20.86
C LYS A 81 7.98 8.83 19.35
N THR A 82 6.72 8.76 18.94
CA THR A 82 6.32 8.95 17.54
C THR A 82 5.80 10.36 17.39
N GLU A 83 6.49 11.18 16.59
CA GLU A 83 6.02 12.52 16.26
C GLU A 83 5.17 12.46 14.99
N VAL A 84 3.97 13.03 15.05
CA VAL A 84 3.01 13.05 13.93
C VAL A 84 3.61 13.67 12.67
N VAL A 85 4.31 14.80 12.80
CA VAL A 85 4.89 15.52 11.66
C VAL A 85 5.96 14.67 10.97
N THR A 86 6.89 14.12 11.75
CA THR A 86 7.93 13.22 11.24
C THR A 86 7.34 11.98 10.58
N LEU A 87 6.23 11.45 11.11
CA LEU A 87 5.52 10.33 10.51
C LEU A 87 4.93 10.65 9.14
N ILE A 88 4.31 11.83 9.00
CA ILE A 88 3.79 12.30 7.72
C ILE A 88 4.92 12.51 6.72
N LEU A 89 6.00 13.20 7.11
CA LEU A 89 7.15 13.46 6.22
C LEU A 89 7.84 12.17 5.76
N THR A 90 8.03 11.22 6.67
CA THR A 90 8.59 9.90 6.36
C THR A 90 7.68 9.14 5.39
N GLY A 91 6.37 9.16 5.64
CA GLY A 91 5.39 8.54 4.76
C GLY A 91 5.41 9.11 3.34
N VAL A 92 5.48 10.44 3.21
CA VAL A 92 5.62 11.13 1.90
C VAL A 92 6.91 10.72 1.19
N ALA A 93 8.04 10.70 1.91
CA ALA A 93 9.33 10.28 1.35
C ALA A 93 9.30 8.84 0.85
N LEU A 94 8.78 7.90 1.65
CA LEU A 94 8.71 6.49 1.24
C LEU A 94 7.69 6.24 0.13
N ASN A 95 6.58 7.00 0.10
CA ASN A 95 5.64 6.95 -1.02
C ASN A 95 6.30 7.42 -2.34
N ALA A 96 7.15 8.45 -2.31
CA ALA A 96 7.89 8.88 -3.48
C ALA A 96 8.88 7.80 -3.97
N ILE A 97 9.61 7.17 -3.04
CA ILE A 97 10.50 6.04 -3.35
C ILE A 97 9.70 4.88 -3.95
N ALA A 98 8.57 4.52 -3.35
CA ALA A 98 7.68 3.50 -3.87
C ALA A 98 7.18 3.83 -5.28
N GLY A 99 6.83 5.09 -5.54
CA GLY A 99 6.50 5.58 -6.88
C GLY A 99 7.62 5.35 -7.89
N GLY A 100 8.87 5.65 -7.52
CA GLY A 100 10.04 5.38 -8.36
C GLY A 100 10.25 3.89 -8.63
N LEU A 101 10.10 3.05 -7.61
CA LEU A 101 10.20 1.59 -7.73
C LEU A 101 9.10 1.00 -8.62
N MET A 102 7.85 1.45 -8.47
CA MET A 102 6.75 1.06 -9.36
C MET A 102 7.02 1.50 -10.80
N GLY A 103 7.57 2.70 -11.00
CA GLY A 103 7.99 3.17 -12.32
C GLY A 103 9.07 2.28 -12.95
N LEU A 104 10.05 1.83 -12.16
CA LEU A 104 11.06 0.88 -12.60
C LEU A 104 10.45 -0.49 -12.96
N MET A 105 9.51 -0.99 -12.16
CA MET A 105 8.80 -2.24 -12.46
C MET A 105 8.01 -2.13 -13.77
N ASN A 106 7.31 -1.01 -13.98
CA ASN A 106 6.59 -0.76 -15.22
C ASN A 106 7.52 -0.70 -16.44
N PHE A 107 8.73 -0.16 -16.29
CA PHE A 107 9.72 -0.11 -17.36
C PHE A 107 10.17 -1.50 -17.83
N TYR A 108 10.25 -2.47 -16.91
CA TYR A 108 10.64 -3.85 -17.21
C TYR A 108 9.47 -4.79 -17.54
N ALA A 109 8.23 -4.34 -17.35
CA ALA A 109 7.05 -5.16 -17.57
C ALA A 109 6.73 -5.33 -19.07
N ASP A 110 6.28 -6.52 -19.45
CA ASP A 110 5.65 -6.74 -20.77
C ASP A 110 4.20 -6.21 -20.82
N ASP A 111 3.56 -6.27 -21.99
CA ASP A 111 2.20 -5.75 -22.20
C ASP A 111 1.14 -6.44 -21.33
N GLU A 112 1.31 -7.71 -21.01
CA GLU A 112 0.38 -8.47 -20.18
C GLU A 112 0.56 -8.09 -18.71
N GLN A 113 1.80 -8.08 -18.23
CA GLN A 113 2.17 -7.65 -16.89
C GLN A 113 1.71 -6.22 -16.63
N LEU A 114 1.98 -5.28 -17.54
CA LEU A 114 1.58 -3.88 -17.40
C LEU A 114 0.06 -3.75 -17.29
N ARG A 115 -0.70 -4.47 -18.12
CA ARG A 115 -2.16 -4.50 -18.05
C ARG A 115 -2.65 -5.01 -16.69
N ASN A 116 -2.06 -6.09 -16.19
CA ASN A 116 -2.40 -6.66 -14.88
C ASN A 116 -2.07 -5.69 -13.74
N MET A 117 -0.93 -5.00 -13.79
CA MET A 117 -0.55 -3.98 -12.82
C MET A 117 -1.55 -2.82 -12.82
N VAL A 118 -1.93 -2.30 -13.99
CA VAL A 118 -2.92 -1.21 -14.11
C VAL A 118 -4.28 -1.63 -13.55
N PHE A 119 -4.77 -2.83 -13.89
CA PHE A 119 -6.04 -3.32 -13.35
C PHE A 119 -6.01 -3.48 -11.83
N TRP A 120 -4.90 -3.96 -11.28
CA TRP A 120 -4.75 -4.07 -9.83
C TRP A 120 -4.80 -2.70 -9.14
N LEU A 121 -4.08 -1.72 -9.69
CA LEU A 121 -4.02 -0.35 -9.14
C LEU A 121 -5.36 0.39 -9.21
N MET A 122 -6.20 0.07 -10.19
CA MET A 122 -7.55 0.66 -10.30
C MET A 122 -8.52 0.14 -9.23
N GLY A 123 -8.22 -1.03 -8.64
CA GLY A 123 -9.09 -1.71 -7.68
C GLY A 123 -10.32 -2.35 -8.34
N SER A 124 -10.75 -3.50 -7.81
CA SER A 124 -11.94 -4.20 -8.27
C SER A 124 -12.50 -5.11 -7.17
N LEU A 125 -13.82 -5.31 -7.20
CA LEU A 125 -14.54 -6.30 -6.37
C LEU A 125 -15.07 -7.47 -7.22
N ALA A 126 -14.71 -7.53 -8.51
CA ALA A 126 -15.28 -8.50 -9.46
C ALA A 126 -14.84 -9.96 -9.20
N GLY A 127 -13.75 -10.17 -8.45
CA GLY A 127 -13.28 -11.51 -8.06
C GLY A 127 -13.90 -12.07 -6.77
N ALA A 128 -14.95 -11.42 -6.25
CA ALA A 128 -15.58 -11.73 -4.96
C ALA A 128 -16.80 -12.64 -5.06
#